data_AF-A0A1C6G7G1-F1
#
_entry.id   AF-A0A1C6G7G1-F1
#
_cell.length_a   1.000
_cell.length_b   1.000
_cell.length_c   1.000
_cell.angle_alpha   90.00
_cell.angle_beta   90.00
_cell.angle_gamma   90.00
#
_symmetry.space_group_name_H-M   'P 1'
#
loop_
_entity.id
_entity.type
_entity.pdbx_description
1 polymer ?
#
loop_
_entity_poly.entity_id
_entity_poly.type
_entity_poly.pdbx_seq_one_letter_code
_entity_poly.pdbx_strand_id
1 'polypeptide(L)'
;MNSADQGVFPMDTAFKRRWDFTYIGIDDSDQDLQGKYVYLADDKSQKVEWNKLRKAINNFLAKEKINEDKQLGPYFISRSIVVPKDGDEINRDRFINTFKNKVIMYLFEDAVKQKRPRLFEGCFQNSSRYSEICREFEAKGVGIFNHDIQLDCEVEDVKYGDTTQE
;
A
#
# COMPACT_ATOMS: atom_id res chain seq x y z
N MET A 1 20.17 7.87 -1.64
CA MET A 1 20.15 8.04 -0.17
C MET A 1 18.70 8.28 0.20
N ASN A 2 18.14 7.56 1.18
CA ASN A 2 16.77 7.81 1.61
C ASN A 2 16.75 9.06 2.50
N SER A 3 16.02 10.10 2.09
CA SER A 3 16.01 11.37 2.81
C SER A 3 15.11 11.35 4.07
N ALA A 4 14.26 10.33 4.25
CA ALA A 4 13.43 10.16 5.45
C ALA A 4 14.15 9.52 6.65
N ASP A 5 15.26 8.80 6.43
CA ASP A 5 15.88 8.04 7.51
C ASP A 5 16.55 8.98 8.54
N GLN A 6 16.08 8.93 9.79
CA GLN A 6 16.57 9.79 10.87
C GLN A 6 18.07 9.61 11.20
N GLY A 7 18.69 8.52 10.73
CA GLY A 7 20.13 8.27 10.86
C GLY A 7 20.98 8.88 9.74
N VAL A 8 20.36 9.47 8.72
CA VAL A 8 21.07 10.17 7.65
C VAL A 8 21.37 11.59 8.13
N PHE A 9 22.58 11.78 8.67
CA PHE A 9 23.07 13.13 8.99
C PHE A 9 22.99 14.02 7.75
N PRO A 10 22.63 15.32 7.91
CA PRO A 10 22.61 16.23 6.79
C PRO A 10 23.99 16.26 6.14
N MET A 11 24.08 15.75 4.90
CA MET A 11 25.33 15.77 4.15
C MET A 11 25.84 17.20 4.02
N ASP A 12 27.14 17.39 4.28
CA ASP A 12 27.80 18.67 4.15
C ASP A 12 27.64 19.25 2.73
N THR A 13 27.58 20.57 2.64
CA THR A 13 27.33 21.25 1.37
C THR A 13 28.48 21.07 0.38
N ALA A 14 29.73 20.97 0.83
CA ALA A 14 30.88 20.67 -0.02
C ALA A 14 30.86 19.21 -0.50
N PHE A 15 30.29 18.29 0.28
CA PHE A 15 29.99 16.93 -0.17
C PHE A 15 28.95 17.00 -1.28
N LYS A 16 27.74 17.55 -1.04
CA LYS A 16 26.69 17.61 -2.08
C LYS A 16 27.12 18.24 -3.41
N ARG A 17 28.05 19.20 -3.42
CA ARG A 17 28.56 19.80 -4.67
C ARG A 17 29.46 18.87 -5.52
N ARG A 18 29.99 17.79 -4.94
CA ARG A 18 30.93 16.85 -5.58
C ARG A 18 30.28 15.56 -6.09
N TRP A 19 29.00 15.36 -5.81
CA TRP A 19 28.24 14.20 -6.28
C TRP A 19 27.09 14.66 -7.17
N ASP A 20 26.89 13.93 -8.26
CA ASP A 20 25.70 14.07 -9.09
C ASP A 20 24.54 13.32 -8.42
N PHE A 21 23.43 14.02 -8.20
CA PHE A 21 22.21 13.43 -7.66
C PHE A 21 21.24 13.16 -8.79
N THR A 22 20.80 11.91 -8.90
CA THR A 22 19.66 11.54 -9.72
C THR A 22 18.46 11.36 -8.79
N TYR A 23 17.42 12.16 -9.02
CA TYR A 23 16.13 11.96 -8.35
C TYR A 23 15.40 10.81 -9.04
N ILE A 24 14.87 9.89 -8.24
CA ILE A 24 14.04 8.77 -8.68
C ILE A 24 12.66 9.02 -8.09
N GLY A 25 11.65 9.16 -8.94
CA GLY A 25 10.28 9.43 -8.52
C GLY A 25 9.67 8.25 -7.75
N ILE A 26 8.70 8.55 -6.89
CA ILE A 26 8.03 7.55 -6.04
C ILE A 26 7.29 6.46 -6.83
N ASP A 27 6.97 6.74 -8.09
CA ASP A 27 6.29 5.82 -9.02
C ASP A 27 7.20 5.29 -10.14
N ASP A 28 8.48 5.68 -10.16
CA ASP A 28 9.42 5.18 -11.16
C ASP A 28 9.73 3.69 -10.92
N SER A 29 10.00 2.93 -11.98
CA SER A 29 10.30 1.49 -11.93
C SER A 29 9.14 0.61 -11.47
N ASP A 30 7.89 1.00 -11.74
CA ASP A 30 6.69 0.25 -11.36
C ASP A 30 6.12 -0.68 -12.45
N GLN A 31 6.78 -0.78 -13.61
CA GLN A 31 6.24 -1.43 -14.81
C GLN A 31 5.85 -2.89 -14.55
N ASP A 32 6.65 -3.61 -13.77
CA ASP A 32 6.41 -5.02 -13.43
C ASP A 32 5.17 -5.24 -12.53
N LEU A 33 4.66 -4.19 -11.90
CA LEU A 33 3.51 -4.27 -10.99
C LEU A 33 2.19 -3.99 -11.70
N GLN A 34 2.23 -3.41 -12.90
CA GLN A 34 1.05 -3.03 -13.65
C GLN A 34 0.23 -4.27 -14.00
N GLY A 35 -1.07 -4.22 -13.73
CA GLY A 35 -2.00 -5.32 -13.96
C GLY A 35 -1.91 -6.49 -12.96
N LYS A 36 -0.97 -6.47 -12.00
CA LYS A 36 -0.86 -7.53 -10.98
C LYS A 36 -1.93 -7.33 -9.90
N TYR A 37 -2.82 -8.30 -9.76
CA TYR A 37 -4.03 -8.16 -8.93
C TYR A 37 -4.12 -9.24 -7.84
N VAL A 38 -4.92 -8.95 -6.81
CA VAL A 38 -5.20 -9.86 -5.69
C VAL A 38 -6.67 -9.75 -5.29
N TYR A 39 -7.25 -10.86 -4.83
CA TYR A 39 -8.58 -10.87 -4.22
C TYR A 39 -8.51 -10.58 -2.73
N LEU A 40 -9.20 -9.54 -2.28
CA LEU A 40 -9.29 -9.10 -0.87
C LEU A 40 -10.71 -9.30 -0.32
N ALA A 41 -10.88 -8.97 0.96
CA ALA A 41 -12.03 -9.31 1.80
C ALA A 41 -12.20 -10.83 2.00
N ASP A 42 -12.91 -11.22 3.07
CA ASP A 42 -13.07 -12.64 3.44
C ASP A 42 -13.83 -13.43 2.38
N ASP A 43 -14.78 -12.78 1.71
CA ASP A 43 -15.59 -13.35 0.63
C ASP A 43 -14.90 -13.29 -0.74
N LYS A 44 -13.68 -12.74 -0.82
CA LYS A 44 -12.92 -12.55 -2.07
C LYS A 44 -13.66 -11.71 -3.11
N SER A 45 -14.59 -10.86 -2.69
CA SER A 45 -15.38 -10.02 -3.57
C SER A 45 -14.58 -8.90 -4.23
N GLN A 46 -13.45 -8.50 -3.65
CA GLN A 46 -12.69 -7.33 -4.10
C GLN A 46 -11.49 -7.76 -4.93
N LYS A 47 -11.55 -7.59 -6.25
CA LYS A 47 -10.37 -7.73 -7.10
C LYS A 47 -9.65 -6.37 -7.16
N VAL A 48 -8.40 -6.35 -6.71
CA VAL A 48 -7.62 -5.11 -6.54
C VAL A 48 -6.25 -5.24 -7.19
N GLU A 49 -5.89 -4.28 -8.05
CA GLU A 49 -4.53 -4.16 -8.57
C GLU A 49 -3.62 -3.53 -7.49
N TRP A 50 -2.51 -4.20 -7.17
CA TRP A 50 -1.61 -3.75 -6.10
C TRP A 50 -1.06 -2.34 -6.38
N ASN A 51 -0.62 -2.07 -7.61
CA ASN A 51 0.00 -0.80 -7.93
C ASN A 51 -0.99 0.38 -7.86
N LYS A 52 -2.26 0.15 -8.22
CA LYS A 52 -3.33 1.14 -8.05
C LYS A 52 -3.59 1.44 -6.58
N LEU A 53 -3.72 0.40 -5.74
CA LEU A 53 -3.87 0.58 -4.29
C LEU A 53 -2.68 1.34 -3.67
N ARG A 54 -1.45 1.01 -4.07
CA ARG A 54 -0.23 1.71 -3.62
C ARG A 54 -0.29 3.20 -3.95
N LYS A 55 -0.63 3.54 -5.19
CA LYS A 55 -0.75 4.94 -5.66
C LYS A 55 -1.89 5.67 -4.97
N ALA A 56 -3.04 5.02 -4.77
CA ALA A 56 -4.16 5.58 -4.02
C ALA A 56 -3.78 5.93 -2.57
N ILE A 57 -3.04 5.04 -1.89
CA ILE A 57 -2.49 5.33 -0.56
C ILE A 57 -1.53 6.53 -0.63
N ASN A 58 -0.59 6.56 -1.58
CA ASN A 58 0.35 7.67 -1.72
C ASN A 58 -0.33 9.02 -2.00
N ASN A 59 -1.36 9.04 -2.85
CA ASN A 59 -2.17 10.24 -3.10
C ASN A 59 -2.83 10.75 -1.83
N PHE A 60 -3.37 9.86 -1.00
CA PHE A 60 -3.91 10.23 0.30
C PHE A 60 -2.82 10.77 1.24
N LEU A 61 -1.64 10.13 1.30
CA LEU A 61 -0.51 10.60 2.10
C LEU A 61 -0.06 12.01 1.67
N ALA A 62 0.03 12.27 0.37
CA ALA A 62 0.36 13.58 -0.18
C ALA A 62 -0.69 14.64 0.19
N LYS A 63 -1.99 14.32 0.10
CA LYS A 63 -3.10 15.20 0.54
C LYS A 63 -3.00 15.55 2.04
N GLU A 64 -2.59 14.58 2.87
CA GLU A 64 -2.34 14.78 4.30
C GLU A 64 -0.98 15.46 4.60
N LYS A 65 -0.27 15.94 3.57
CA LYS A 65 1.04 16.62 3.66
C LYS A 65 2.13 15.75 4.28
N ILE A 66 2.05 14.44 4.11
CA ILE A 66 3.12 13.50 4.46
C ILE A 66 4.20 13.60 3.39
N ASN A 67 5.47 13.69 3.84
CA ASN A 67 6.62 13.78 2.94
C ASN A 67 6.67 12.57 1.99
N GLU A 68 7.07 12.79 0.75
CA GLU A 68 7.20 11.76 -0.29
C GLU A 68 8.15 10.62 0.14
N ASP A 69 9.21 10.93 0.88
CA ASP A 69 10.13 9.91 1.42
C ASP A 69 9.44 8.90 2.37
N LYS A 70 8.23 9.23 2.88
CA LYS A 70 7.41 8.34 3.71
C LYS A 70 6.31 7.63 2.93
N GLN A 71 6.29 7.77 1.61
CA GLN A 71 5.33 7.12 0.75
C GLN A 71 5.82 5.73 0.34
N LEU A 72 4.91 4.93 -0.22
CA LEU A 72 5.16 3.56 -0.62
C LEU A 72 5.76 3.51 -2.02
N GLY A 73 7.06 3.20 -2.12
CA GLY A 73 7.68 2.89 -3.41
C GLY A 73 7.19 1.57 -4.02
N PRO A 74 7.47 1.28 -5.30
CA PRO A 74 6.92 0.12 -6.01
C PRO A 74 7.23 -1.22 -5.30
N TYR A 75 8.46 -1.38 -4.83
CA TYR A 75 8.92 -2.59 -4.15
C TYR A 75 8.87 -2.49 -2.63
N PHE A 76 7.99 -1.63 -2.10
CA PHE A 76 7.68 -1.62 -0.67
C PHE A 76 7.23 -3.00 -0.20
N ILE A 77 6.50 -3.75 -1.05
CA ILE A 77 6.38 -5.21 -0.94
C ILE A 77 7.37 -5.85 -1.93
N SER A 78 8.06 -6.91 -1.50
CA SER A 78 9.05 -7.60 -2.34
C SER A 78 8.45 -8.05 -3.67
N ARG A 79 9.18 -7.86 -4.77
CA ARG A 79 8.81 -8.33 -6.11
C ARG A 79 8.39 -9.79 -6.13
N SER A 80 9.04 -10.65 -5.34
CA SER A 80 8.72 -12.08 -5.23
C SER A 80 7.35 -12.40 -4.63
N ILE A 81 6.67 -11.41 -4.02
CA ILE A 81 5.32 -11.53 -3.47
C ILE A 81 4.30 -10.94 -4.43
N VAL A 82 4.57 -9.78 -5.03
CA VAL A 82 3.60 -9.02 -5.84
C VAL A 82 3.72 -9.22 -7.35
N VAL A 83 4.77 -9.91 -7.82
CA VAL A 83 4.94 -10.30 -9.22
C VAL A 83 4.92 -11.83 -9.29
N PRO A 84 3.78 -12.44 -9.66
CA PRO A 84 3.66 -13.87 -9.88
C PRO A 84 4.63 -14.35 -10.97
N LYS A 85 5.04 -15.62 -10.89
CA LYS A 85 5.83 -16.25 -11.96
C LYS A 85 5.00 -16.54 -13.20
N ASP A 86 3.73 -16.87 -12.99
CA ASP A 86 2.77 -17.26 -14.02
C ASP A 86 1.50 -16.41 -13.83
N GLY A 87 1.04 -15.77 -14.90
CA GLY A 87 -0.14 -14.92 -14.90
C GLY A 87 0.00 -13.59 -14.14
N ASP A 88 -1.15 -13.03 -13.77
CA ASP A 88 -1.27 -11.71 -13.14
C ASP A 88 -1.83 -11.77 -11.71
N GLU A 89 -2.35 -12.92 -11.28
CA GLU A 89 -2.92 -13.10 -9.95
C GLU A 89 -1.84 -13.36 -8.88
N ILE A 90 -1.81 -12.47 -7.90
CA ILE A 90 -0.97 -12.56 -6.72
C ILE A 90 -1.54 -13.58 -5.73
N ASN A 91 -0.66 -14.38 -5.13
CA ASN A 91 -1.06 -15.29 -4.06
C ASN A 91 -1.62 -14.52 -2.85
N ARG A 92 -2.93 -14.65 -2.63
CA ARG A 92 -3.69 -13.93 -1.60
C ARG A 92 -3.09 -14.07 -0.20
N ASP A 93 -2.82 -15.29 0.27
CA ASP A 93 -2.40 -15.51 1.66
C ASP A 93 -1.02 -14.89 1.93
N ARG A 94 -0.08 -15.05 0.99
CA ARG A 94 1.23 -14.39 1.07
C ARG A 94 1.11 -12.88 1.01
N PHE A 95 0.24 -12.36 0.16
CA PHE A 95 0.01 -10.92 0.05
C PHE A 95 -0.58 -10.36 1.35
N ILE A 96 -1.68 -10.92 1.85
CA ILE A 96 -2.35 -10.46 3.09
C ILE A 96 -1.37 -10.50 4.27
N ASN A 97 -0.62 -11.58 4.44
CA ASN A 97 0.36 -11.68 5.51
C ASN A 97 1.45 -10.60 5.39
N THR A 98 1.94 -10.34 4.17
CA THR A 98 2.97 -9.32 3.94
C THR A 98 2.40 -7.91 4.11
N PHE A 99 1.18 -7.67 3.63
CA PHE A 99 0.52 -6.37 3.68
C PHE A 99 0.27 -5.94 5.13
N LYS A 100 -0.23 -6.84 5.99
CA LYS A 100 -0.40 -6.57 7.42
C LYS A 100 0.93 -6.21 8.08
N ASN A 101 1.90 -7.12 8.01
CA ASN A 101 3.16 -7.01 8.75
C ASN A 101 4.15 -5.98 8.19
N LYS A 102 3.91 -5.46 6.98
CA LYS A 102 4.78 -4.48 6.35
C LYS A 102 4.07 -3.17 6.06
N VAL A 103 3.01 -3.19 5.26
CA VAL A 103 2.31 -1.96 4.83
C VAL A 103 1.48 -1.38 5.98
N ILE A 104 0.56 -2.15 6.55
CA ILE A 104 -0.28 -1.66 7.66
C ILE A 104 0.59 -1.31 8.86
N MET A 105 1.57 -2.15 9.21
CA MET A 105 2.50 -1.87 10.31
C MET A 105 3.25 -0.54 10.09
N TYR A 106 3.82 -0.33 8.91
CA TYR A 106 4.53 0.92 8.57
C TYR A 106 3.62 2.15 8.62
N LEU A 107 2.45 2.07 7.99
CA LEU A 107 1.47 3.16 7.99
C LEU A 107 1.05 3.49 9.43
N PHE A 108 0.78 2.46 10.22
CA PHE A 108 0.40 2.59 11.61
C PHE A 108 1.51 3.22 12.46
N GLU A 109 2.73 2.69 12.42
CA GLU A 109 3.79 3.08 13.35
C GLU A 109 4.48 4.39 12.97
N ASP A 110 4.62 4.69 11.68
CA ASP A 110 5.44 5.78 11.19
C ASP A 110 4.68 6.76 10.27
N ALA A 111 4.29 6.32 9.07
CA ALA A 111 3.89 7.25 8.00
C ALA A 111 2.68 8.12 8.36
N VAL A 112 1.71 7.58 9.13
CA VAL A 112 0.50 8.31 9.51
C VAL A 112 0.24 8.31 11.02
N LYS A 113 1.29 8.24 11.87
CA LYS A 113 1.13 8.12 13.33
C LYS A 113 0.11 9.08 13.96
N GLN A 114 0.05 10.33 13.48
CA GLN A 114 -0.91 11.35 13.97
C GLN A 114 -2.24 11.39 13.19
N LYS A 115 -2.33 10.67 12.07
CA LYS A 115 -3.44 10.70 11.11
C LYS A 115 -4.13 9.33 10.94
N ARG A 116 -3.83 8.35 11.81
CA ARG A 116 -4.41 7.00 11.77
C ARG A 116 -5.94 6.99 11.70
N PRO A 117 -6.69 7.79 12.48
CA PRO A 117 -8.15 7.76 12.42
C PRO A 117 -8.70 8.21 11.06
N ARG A 118 -7.96 9.07 10.34
CA ARG A 118 -8.32 9.48 8.97
C ARG A 118 -7.98 8.39 7.96
N LEU A 119 -6.77 7.84 8.02
CA LEU A 119 -6.34 6.81 7.07
C LEU A 119 -7.21 5.55 7.21
N PHE A 120 -7.48 5.11 8.44
CA PHE A 120 -8.25 3.90 8.75
C PHE A 120 -9.69 4.24 9.16
N GLU A 121 -10.34 5.13 8.42
CA GLU A 121 -11.71 5.58 8.71
C GLU A 121 -12.72 4.42 8.71
N GLY A 122 -12.51 3.40 7.88
CA GLY A 122 -13.34 2.19 7.84
C GLY A 122 -13.25 1.29 9.08
N CYS A 123 -12.31 1.60 9.99
CA CYS A 123 -12.14 0.93 11.28
C CYS A 123 -12.87 1.72 12.40
N PHE A 124 -14.21 1.75 12.34
CA PHE A 124 -15.11 2.62 13.14
C PHE A 124 -14.85 2.68 14.66
N GLN A 125 -14.38 1.62 15.31
CA GLN A 125 -14.25 1.59 16.78
C GLN A 125 -12.83 1.34 17.30
N ASN A 126 -11.87 0.94 16.45
CA ASN A 126 -10.57 0.42 16.91
C ASN A 126 -9.36 0.80 16.03
N SER A 127 -9.38 1.95 15.35
CA SER A 127 -8.23 2.45 14.56
C SER A 127 -6.97 2.79 15.39
N SER A 128 -7.02 2.64 16.72
CA SER A 128 -5.89 2.82 17.63
C SER A 128 -5.11 1.53 17.92
N ARG A 129 -5.62 0.35 17.52
CA ARG A 129 -4.99 -0.96 17.77
C ARG A 129 -4.61 -1.65 16.47
N TYR A 130 -3.33 -1.96 16.31
CA TYR A 130 -2.81 -2.64 15.12
C TYR A 130 -3.50 -3.99 14.85
N SER A 131 -3.72 -4.81 15.89
CA SER A 131 -4.38 -6.11 15.76
C SER A 131 -5.81 -6.01 15.22
N GLU A 132 -6.53 -4.96 15.62
CA GLU A 132 -7.90 -4.73 15.17
C GLU A 132 -7.90 -4.30 13.70
N ILE A 133 -7.02 -3.37 13.30
CA ILE A 133 -6.87 -2.97 11.89
C ILE A 133 -6.54 -4.19 11.01
N CYS A 134 -5.68 -5.10 11.49
CA CYS A 134 -5.37 -6.33 10.78
C CYS A 134 -6.59 -7.24 10.59
N ARG A 135 -7.42 -7.41 11.65
CA ARG A 135 -8.65 -8.20 11.57
C ARG A 135 -9.65 -7.56 10.60
N GLU A 136 -9.83 -6.25 10.69
CA GLU A 136 -10.71 -5.51 9.78
C GLU A 136 -10.20 -5.57 8.33
N PHE A 137 -8.88 -5.60 8.09
CA PHE A 137 -8.31 -5.76 6.76
C PHE A 137 -8.64 -7.11 6.14
N GLU A 138 -8.57 -8.19 6.91
CA GLU A 138 -8.97 -9.52 6.44
C GLU A 138 -10.45 -9.54 6.05
N ALA A 139 -11.31 -9.00 6.92
CA ALA A 139 -12.75 -8.97 6.70
C ALA A 139 -13.18 -8.07 5.54
N LYS A 140 -12.66 -6.84 5.47
CA LYS A 140 -13.16 -5.75 4.61
C LYS A 140 -12.25 -5.41 3.42
N GLY A 141 -11.04 -5.97 3.37
CA GLY A 141 -10.04 -5.61 2.37
C GLY A 141 -9.74 -4.11 2.35
N VAL A 142 -9.91 -3.45 1.21
CA VAL A 142 -9.65 -2.00 1.08
C VAL A 142 -10.62 -1.14 1.87
N GLY A 143 -11.75 -1.69 2.30
CA GLY A 143 -12.79 -0.98 3.05
C GLY A 143 -12.33 -0.46 4.41
N ILE A 144 -11.13 -0.83 4.88
CA ILE A 144 -10.52 -0.23 6.07
C ILE A 144 -10.04 1.20 5.86
N PHE A 145 -9.71 1.56 4.62
CA PHE A 145 -9.06 2.83 4.29
C PHE A 145 -10.04 3.98 4.17
N ASN A 146 -9.54 5.20 4.13
CA ASN A 146 -10.32 6.40 3.84
C ASN A 146 -11.07 6.28 2.50
N HIS A 147 -12.25 6.89 2.42
CA HIS A 147 -13.10 6.82 1.23
C HIS A 147 -12.39 7.25 -0.07
N ASP A 148 -11.52 8.26 -0.03
CA ASP A 148 -10.73 8.69 -1.19
C ASP A 148 -9.86 7.55 -1.74
N ILE A 149 -9.24 6.75 -0.87
CA ILE A 149 -8.39 5.61 -1.28
C ILE A 149 -9.25 4.53 -1.94
N GLN A 150 -10.45 4.30 -1.39
CA GLN A 150 -11.37 3.28 -1.93
C GLN A 150 -11.84 3.65 -3.34
N LEU A 151 -12.10 4.92 -3.61
CA LEU A 151 -12.46 5.43 -4.93
C LEU A 151 -11.29 5.36 -5.91
N ASP A 152 -10.10 5.79 -5.48
CA ASP A 152 -8.91 5.88 -6.34
C ASP A 152 -8.31 4.52 -6.69
N CYS A 153 -8.56 3.45 -5.91
CA CYS A 153 -7.97 2.13 -6.16
C CYS A 153 -8.75 1.27 -7.18
N GLU A 154 -9.85 1.78 -7.74
CA GLU A 154 -10.64 1.16 -8.81
C GLU A 154 -10.96 -0.32 -8.55
N VAL A 155 -11.48 -0.63 -7.34
CA VAL A 155 -11.83 -2.01 -6.98
C VAL A 155 -12.89 -2.58 -7.93
N GLU A 156 -12.60 -3.74 -8.49
CA GLU A 156 -13.56 -4.52 -9.26
C GLU A 156 -14.35 -5.42 -8.29
N ASP A 157 -15.62 -5.09 -8.05
CA ASP A 157 -16.53 -5.93 -7.28
C ASP A 157 -16.93 -7.17 -8.09
N VAL A 158 -16.42 -8.33 -7.68
CA VAL A 158 -16.71 -9.62 -8.31
C VAL A 158 -17.89 -10.26 -7.58
N LYS A 159 -19.02 -10.38 -8.29
CA LYS A 159 -20.16 -11.15 -7.79
C LYS A 159 -19.81 -12.64 -7.81
N TYR A 160 -19.70 -13.26 -6.65
CA TYR A 160 -19.63 -14.71 -6.57
C TYR A 160 -21.03 -15.29 -6.86
N GLY A 161 -21.32 -15.56 -8.14
CA GLY A 161 -22.61 -16.08 -8.58
C GLY A 161 -22.76 -16.13 -10.09
N ASP A 162 -22.04 -17.05 -10.73
CA ASP A 162 -22.54 -17.88 -11.84
C ASP A 162 -21.45 -18.90 -12.21
N THR A 163 -21.31 -19.93 -11.37
CA THR A 163 -20.85 -21.23 -11.86
C THR A 163 -22.09 -22.05 -12.15
N THR A 164 -22.75 -21.75 -13.26
CA THR A 164 -23.68 -22.71 -13.85
C THR A 164 -22.82 -23.82 -14.43
N GLN A 165 -23.00 -25.02 -13.89
CA GLN A 165 -22.53 -26.26 -14.50
C GLN A 165 -23.17 -26.41 -15.87
N GLU A 166 -22.37 -26.61 -16.91
CA GLU A 166 -22.74 -27.38 -18.10
C GLU A 166 -21.67 -28.47 -18.33
#